data_AF-H9FMF0-F1
#
_entry.id   AF-H9FMF0-F1
#
_cell.length_a   1.000
_cell.length_b   1.000
_cell.length_c   1.000
_cell.angle_alpha   90.00
_cell.angle_beta   90.00
_cell.angle_gamma   90.00
#
_symmetry.space_group_name_H-M   'P 1'
#
loop_
_entity.id
_entity.type
_entity.pdbx_description
1 polymer ?
#
loop_
_entity_poly.entity_id
_entity_poly.type
_entity_poly.pdbx_seq_one_letter_code
_entity_poly.pdbx_strand_id
1 'polypeptide(L)'
;LSEMDGLVVGNQIQCYSPAAKEVPRIITENGDHHVVQLQLKSKETGMTFASTSFVFYNCSVHNSCLSCVESPYRCHWCKYRHVCTHDPKTCSFQEGRVKLPEDCPQLLRVDKILVPVEVIKPITLKAKNLPQPQSGQRGYECILNIQGSEQRVPALRFNSSSVQCQNTSYSYEGMEINNLPVELTVVWNGHFNIDNPAQNKVHLYKCGAMRESCG
;
A
#
# COMPACT_ATOMS: atom_id res chain seq x y z
N LEU A 1 25.99 -17.78 -12.34
CA LEU A 1 25.02 -18.66 -11.66
C LEU A 1 25.73 -19.27 -10.48
N SER A 2 25.18 -19.15 -9.27
CA SER A 2 25.79 -19.70 -8.06
C SER A 2 25.55 -21.21 -8.01
N GLU A 3 26.61 -22.00 -7.88
CA GLU A 3 26.55 -23.45 -7.66
C GLU A 3 26.78 -23.74 -6.18
N MET A 4 26.06 -24.73 -5.62
CA MET A 4 26.22 -25.15 -4.23
C MET A 4 26.37 -26.66 -4.14
N ASP A 5 27.23 -27.12 -3.23
CA ASP A 5 27.40 -28.53 -2.95
C ASP A 5 26.15 -29.09 -2.27
N GLY A 6 25.73 -30.29 -2.71
CA GLY A 6 24.64 -31.05 -2.12
C GLY A 6 25.16 -32.30 -1.42
N LEU A 7 24.53 -32.66 -0.30
CA LEU A 7 24.76 -33.92 0.41
C LEU A 7 23.64 -34.90 0.12
N VAL A 8 23.99 -36.14 -0.26
CA VAL A 8 23.00 -37.21 -0.46
C VAL A 8 22.78 -37.92 0.88
N VAL A 9 21.54 -37.95 1.35
CA VAL A 9 21.13 -38.66 2.57
C VAL A 9 19.99 -39.60 2.21
N GLY A 10 20.27 -40.91 2.19
CA GLY A 10 19.31 -41.91 1.73
C GLY A 10 18.89 -41.68 0.28
N ASN A 11 17.59 -41.41 0.07
CA ASN A 11 17.00 -41.10 -1.25
C ASN A 11 16.74 -39.60 -1.45
N GLN A 12 17.33 -38.72 -0.64
CA GLN A 12 17.16 -37.27 -0.72
C GLN A 12 18.49 -36.57 -0.97
N ILE A 13 18.43 -35.41 -1.65
CA ILE A 13 19.57 -34.51 -1.83
C ILE A 13 19.28 -33.25 -1.01
N GLN A 14 20.16 -32.95 -0.06
CA GLN A 14 20.08 -31.75 0.76
C GLN A 14 21.06 -30.70 0.25
N CYS A 15 20.55 -29.52 -0.07
CA CYS A 15 21.34 -28.36 -0.47
C CYS A 15 20.91 -27.15 0.36
N TYR A 16 21.80 -26.17 0.47
CA TYR A 16 21.50 -24.90 1.11
C TYR A 16 21.09 -23.86 0.06
N SER A 17 20.27 -22.89 0.49
CA SER A 17 19.97 -21.72 -0.33
C SER A 17 21.22 -20.82 -0.42
N PRO A 18 21.35 -20.02 -1.50
CA PRO A 18 22.40 -19.01 -1.61
C PRO A 18 22.42 -18.04 -0.42
N ALA A 19 23.58 -17.45 -0.14
CA ALA A 19 23.66 -16.39 0.87
C ALA A 19 22.84 -15.16 0.41
N ALA A 20 22.36 -14.33 1.35
CA ALA A 20 21.52 -13.16 1.02
C ALA A 20 22.17 -12.20 -0.01
N LYS A 21 23.50 -12.12 -0.04
CA LYS A 21 24.28 -11.34 -1.01
C LYS A 21 24.31 -11.93 -2.43
N GLU A 22 24.04 -13.23 -2.55
CA GLU A 22 24.07 -14.03 -3.79
C GLU A 22 22.67 -14.33 -4.33
N VAL A 23 21.63 -14.14 -3.51
CA VAL A 23 20.25 -14.17 -3.97
C VAL A 23 20.10 -13.11 -5.06
N PRO A 24 19.59 -13.46 -6.25
CA PRO A 24 19.34 -12.49 -7.30
C PRO A 24 18.54 -11.34 -6.71
N ARG A 25 19.02 -10.10 -6.90
CA ARG A 25 18.18 -8.94 -6.60
C ARG A 25 16.88 -9.15 -7.36
N ILE A 26 15.73 -9.03 -6.69
CA ILE A 26 14.44 -9.15 -7.37
C ILE A 26 14.29 -7.87 -8.21
N ILE A 27 14.67 -7.94 -9.49
CA ILE A 27 14.71 -6.81 -10.44
C ILE A 27 13.43 -6.72 -11.27
N THR A 28 12.44 -7.58 -11.02
CA THR A 28 11.17 -7.59 -11.76
C THR A 28 10.40 -6.30 -11.51
N GLU A 29 9.68 -5.79 -12.52
CA GLU A 29 8.83 -4.60 -12.43
C GLU A 29 7.86 -4.62 -11.22
N ASN A 30 7.45 -5.82 -10.78
CA ASN A 30 6.48 -6.01 -9.71
C ASN A 30 7.13 -6.21 -8.31
N GLY A 31 8.45 -6.42 -8.24
CA GLY A 31 9.24 -6.62 -7.01
C GLY A 31 8.89 -7.82 -6.10
N ASP A 32 7.71 -8.43 -6.25
CA ASP A 32 7.13 -9.41 -5.32
C ASP A 32 7.88 -10.75 -5.29
N HIS A 33 8.17 -11.31 -6.47
CA HIS A 33 8.87 -12.58 -6.60
C HIS A 33 9.65 -12.73 -7.90
N HIS A 34 10.61 -13.65 -7.89
CA HIS A 34 11.41 -14.04 -9.03
C HIS A 34 11.48 -15.57 -9.10
N VAL A 35 11.01 -16.13 -10.21
CA VAL A 35 11.06 -17.57 -10.48
C VAL A 35 12.39 -17.90 -11.15
N VAL A 36 13.13 -18.84 -10.58
CA VAL A 36 14.37 -19.39 -11.16
C VAL A 36 14.19 -20.87 -11.48
N GLN A 37 14.96 -21.36 -12.43
CA GLN A 37 15.09 -22.79 -12.69
C GLN A 37 16.23 -23.33 -11.82
N LEU A 38 15.91 -24.04 -10.74
CA LEU A 38 16.88 -24.76 -9.94
C LEU A 38 17.26 -26.04 -10.69
N GLN A 39 18.54 -26.23 -10.95
CA GLN A 39 19.05 -27.34 -11.75
C GLN A 39 19.97 -28.23 -10.90
N LEU A 40 19.92 -29.54 -11.15
CA LEU A 40 20.89 -30.49 -10.62
C LEU A 40 21.95 -30.79 -11.67
N LYS A 41 23.22 -30.57 -11.31
CA LYS A 41 24.40 -30.80 -12.15
C LYS A 41 25.16 -32.01 -11.63
N SER A 42 25.42 -32.99 -12.50
CA SER A 42 26.22 -34.15 -12.15
C SER A 42 27.70 -33.77 -12.03
N LYS A 43 28.37 -34.20 -10.97
CA LYS A 43 29.82 -33.99 -10.81
C LYS A 43 30.65 -34.84 -11.79
N GLU A 44 30.12 -35.98 -12.23
CA GLU A 44 30.82 -36.89 -13.16
C GLU A 44 30.80 -36.36 -14.59
N THR A 45 29.62 -35.97 -15.09
CA THR A 45 29.46 -35.52 -16.48
C THR A 45 29.56 -34.01 -16.65
N GLY A 46 29.45 -33.25 -15.56
CA GLY A 46 29.37 -31.78 -15.59
C GLY A 46 28.07 -31.23 -16.19
N MET A 47 27.13 -32.08 -16.59
CA MET A 47 25.88 -31.69 -17.25
C MET A 47 24.73 -31.56 -16.26
N THR A 48 23.82 -30.63 -16.53
CA THR A 48 22.54 -30.53 -15.82
C THR A 48 21.56 -31.56 -16.39
N PHE A 49 20.89 -32.31 -15.51
CA PHE A 49 20.03 -33.43 -15.93
C PHE A 49 18.61 -33.35 -15.37
N ALA A 50 18.37 -32.52 -14.36
CA ALA A 50 17.04 -32.28 -13.80
C ALA A 50 16.87 -30.81 -13.44
N SER A 51 15.64 -30.31 -13.52
CA SER A 51 15.30 -28.94 -13.15
C SER A 51 13.93 -28.85 -12.48
N THR A 52 13.76 -27.86 -11.61
CA THR A 52 12.47 -27.49 -11.03
C THR A 52 12.36 -25.97 -10.93
N SER A 53 11.13 -25.47 -11.02
CA SER A 53 10.85 -24.07 -10.68
C SER A 53 11.07 -23.85 -9.18
N PHE A 54 11.82 -22.82 -8.84
CA PHE A 54 12.08 -22.38 -7.47
C PHE A 54 11.82 -20.87 -7.38
N VAL A 55 11.25 -20.41 -6.27
CA VAL A 55 10.79 -19.01 -6.16
C VAL A 55 11.52 -18.30 -5.04
N PHE A 56 12.09 -17.15 -5.35
CA PHE A 56 12.51 -16.16 -4.36
C PHE A 56 11.44 -15.07 -4.29
N TYR A 57 10.93 -14.77 -3.11
CA TYR A 57 9.95 -13.69 -2.88
C TYR A 57 10.48 -12.73 -1.82
N ASN A 58 10.06 -11.47 -1.90
CA ASN A 58 10.45 -10.45 -0.93
C ASN A 58 9.24 -9.62 -0.51
N CYS A 59 8.70 -9.93 0.67
CA CYS A 59 7.57 -9.20 1.22
C CYS A 59 7.84 -7.69 1.38
N SER A 60 9.08 -7.29 1.68
CA SER A 60 9.44 -5.91 2.02
C SER A 60 9.29 -4.91 0.86
N VAL A 61 9.05 -5.38 -0.37
CA VAL A 61 8.81 -4.52 -1.54
C VAL A 61 7.40 -3.92 -1.56
N HIS A 62 6.47 -4.54 -0.82
CA HIS A 62 5.07 -4.11 -0.79
C HIS A 62 4.90 -2.90 0.13
N ASN A 63 4.46 -1.79 -0.48
CA ASN A 63 4.29 -0.50 0.20
C ASN A 63 2.85 -0.26 0.72
N SER A 64 1.92 -1.17 0.42
CA SER A 64 0.53 -1.09 0.90
C SER A 64 0.13 -2.37 1.59
N CYS A 65 -0.90 -2.30 2.44
CA CYS A 65 -1.40 -3.48 3.11
C CYS A 65 -2.01 -4.45 2.10
N LEU A 66 -2.85 -3.94 1.19
CA LEU A 66 -3.51 -4.77 0.17
C LEU A 66 -2.48 -5.52 -0.69
N SER A 67 -1.48 -4.85 -1.25
CA SER A 67 -0.43 -5.54 -2.05
C SER A 67 0.32 -6.61 -1.26
N CYS A 68 0.60 -6.34 0.02
CA CYS A 68 1.29 -7.27 0.92
C CYS A 68 0.48 -8.56 1.17
N VAL A 69 -0.82 -8.45 1.45
CA VAL A 69 -1.65 -9.61 1.84
C VAL A 69 -2.38 -10.27 0.68
N GLU A 70 -2.54 -9.56 -0.45
CA GLU A 70 -3.00 -10.14 -1.72
C GLU A 70 -1.87 -10.83 -2.48
N SER A 71 -0.61 -10.65 -2.07
CA SER A 71 0.52 -11.42 -2.58
C SER A 71 0.21 -12.93 -2.46
N PRO A 72 0.52 -13.74 -3.48
CA PRO A 72 0.33 -15.18 -3.41
C PRO A 72 1.28 -15.86 -2.39
N TYR A 73 2.24 -15.11 -1.83
CA TYR A 73 3.17 -15.58 -0.81
C TYR A 73 2.68 -15.25 0.59
N ARG A 74 3.18 -15.98 1.60
CA ARG A 74 2.80 -15.81 3.00
C ARG A 74 3.49 -14.59 3.61
N CYS A 75 3.06 -13.40 3.19
CA CYS A 75 3.47 -12.13 3.74
C CYS A 75 2.47 -11.64 4.79
N HIS A 76 2.94 -10.76 5.67
CA HIS A 76 2.18 -10.17 6.76
C HIS A 76 2.40 -8.68 6.79
N TRP A 77 1.33 -7.92 6.98
CA TRP A 77 1.41 -6.47 7.10
C TRP A 77 1.45 -6.04 8.57
N CYS A 78 2.43 -5.21 8.92
CA CYS A 78 2.56 -4.63 10.26
C CYS A 78 1.91 -3.26 10.29
N LYS A 79 0.64 -3.20 10.68
CA LYS A 79 -0.22 -1.99 10.66
C LYS A 79 0.43 -0.74 11.26
N TYR A 80 1.12 -0.84 12.40
CA TYR A 80 1.70 0.31 13.11
C TYR A 80 3.12 0.66 12.68
N ARG A 81 3.86 -0.30 12.11
CA ARG A 81 5.18 -0.04 11.48
C ARG A 81 5.05 0.38 10.02
N HIS A 82 3.88 0.15 9.43
CA HIS A 82 3.56 0.43 8.04
C HIS A 82 4.56 -0.23 7.07
N VAL A 83 4.84 -1.53 7.31
CA VAL A 83 5.74 -2.34 6.48
C VAL A 83 5.18 -3.75 6.28
N CYS A 84 5.50 -4.34 5.13
CA CYS A 84 5.24 -5.74 4.82
C CYS A 84 6.44 -6.61 5.19
N THR A 85 6.21 -7.79 5.76
CA THR A 85 7.27 -8.68 6.26
C THR A 85 6.85 -10.14 6.14
N HIS A 86 7.82 -11.04 6.01
CA HIS A 86 7.56 -12.48 6.10
C HIS A 86 7.44 -12.95 7.57
N ASP A 87 8.15 -12.31 8.50
CA ASP A 87 8.15 -12.72 9.91
C ASP A 87 7.19 -11.84 10.73
N PRO A 88 6.04 -12.38 11.20
CA PRO A 88 5.06 -11.62 11.97
C PRO A 88 5.61 -11.18 13.35
N LYS A 89 6.70 -11.78 13.85
CA LYS A 89 7.33 -11.36 15.11
C LYS A 89 8.00 -9.99 14.99
N THR A 90 8.32 -9.55 13.78
CA THR A 90 8.91 -8.22 13.53
C THR A 90 7.89 -7.07 13.63
N CYS A 91 6.59 -7.36 13.70
CA CYS A 91 5.57 -6.36 13.98
C CYS A 91 5.61 -5.92 15.46
N SER A 92 5.24 -4.66 15.74
CA SER A 92 5.31 -4.09 17.09
C SER A 92 4.58 -4.90 18.17
N PHE A 93 3.40 -5.42 17.85
CA PHE A 93 2.59 -6.25 18.75
C PHE A 93 1.59 -7.10 17.97
N GLN A 94 0.96 -8.06 18.64
CA GLN A 94 0.13 -9.09 17.99
C GLN A 94 -1.09 -8.50 17.27
N GLU A 95 -1.78 -7.53 17.87
CA GLU A 95 -2.96 -6.86 17.27
C GLU A 95 -2.61 -6.02 16.02
N GLY A 96 -1.34 -5.69 15.82
CA GLY A 96 -0.86 -4.96 14.66
C GLY A 96 -0.59 -5.83 13.43
N ARG A 97 -0.80 -7.14 13.52
CA ARG A 97 -0.52 -8.09 12.43
C ARG A 97 -1.75 -8.28 11.57
N VAL A 98 -1.60 -8.02 10.28
CA VAL A 98 -2.66 -8.23 9.29
C VAL A 98 -2.27 -9.41 8.40
N LYS A 99 -3.16 -10.40 8.33
CA LYS A 99 -3.00 -11.61 7.52
C LYS A 99 -3.97 -11.70 6.35
N LEU A 100 -5.12 -11.05 6.49
CA LEU A 100 -6.21 -11.13 5.54
C LEU A 100 -6.50 -9.75 4.93
N PRO A 101 -6.91 -9.67 3.66
CA PRO A 101 -7.27 -8.41 3.01
C PRO A 101 -8.38 -7.63 3.74
N GLU A 102 -9.33 -8.31 4.40
CA GLU A 102 -10.43 -7.63 5.10
C GLU A 102 -9.97 -6.84 6.32
N ASP A 103 -8.83 -7.24 6.90
CA ASP A 103 -8.21 -6.64 8.08
C ASP A 103 -7.30 -5.44 7.74
N CYS A 104 -7.08 -5.17 6.44
CA CYS A 104 -6.26 -4.04 6.01
C CYS A 104 -6.89 -2.67 6.35
N PRO A 105 -6.07 -1.69 6.76
CA PRO A 105 -6.50 -0.31 6.90
C PRO A 105 -6.78 0.29 5.51
N GLN A 106 -8.05 0.53 5.21
CA GLN A 106 -8.46 1.01 3.88
C GLN A 106 -9.66 1.96 3.96
N LEU A 107 -9.74 2.89 3.01
CA LEU A 107 -10.92 3.73 2.83
C LEU A 107 -12.03 2.93 2.13
N LEU A 108 -13.25 3.07 2.65
CA LEU A 108 -14.42 2.49 2.00
C LEU A 108 -14.87 3.37 0.85
N ARG A 109 -15.52 2.76 -0.14
CA ARG A 109 -16.21 3.53 -1.18
C ARG A 109 -17.24 4.44 -0.52
N VAL A 110 -17.21 5.71 -0.90
CA VAL A 110 -18.21 6.70 -0.53
C VAL A 110 -18.93 7.19 -1.78
N ASP A 111 -20.15 7.68 -1.61
CA ASP A 111 -20.81 8.45 -2.65
C ASP A 111 -20.00 9.72 -2.95
N LYS A 112 -20.27 10.34 -4.09
CA LYS A 112 -19.51 11.53 -4.56
C LYS A 112 -19.36 12.56 -3.44
N ILE A 113 -18.11 12.84 -3.05
CA ILE A 113 -17.79 13.88 -2.08
C ILE A 113 -17.84 15.22 -2.80
N LEU A 114 -18.89 16.00 -2.59
CA LEU A 114 -19.07 17.31 -3.21
C LEU A 114 -18.63 18.41 -2.26
N VAL A 115 -17.65 19.22 -2.67
CA VAL A 115 -17.13 20.34 -1.89
C VAL A 115 -17.21 21.62 -2.72
N PRO A 116 -17.99 22.62 -2.26
CA PRO A 116 -18.04 23.91 -2.95
C PRO A 116 -16.71 24.65 -2.76
N VAL A 117 -16.25 25.29 -3.83
CA VAL A 117 -15.08 26.17 -3.80
C VAL A 117 -15.32 27.34 -2.85
N GLU A 118 -14.28 27.77 -2.13
CA GLU A 118 -14.28 28.92 -1.19
C GLU A 118 -15.26 28.81 -0.01
N VAL A 119 -15.87 27.64 0.21
CA VAL A 119 -16.74 27.38 1.35
C VAL A 119 -16.03 26.48 2.34
N ILE A 120 -16.00 26.89 3.61
CA ILE A 120 -15.43 26.10 4.70
C ILE A 120 -16.35 24.90 4.96
N LYS A 121 -15.88 23.69 4.68
CA LYS A 121 -16.60 22.44 4.99
C LYS A 121 -15.63 21.33 5.46
N PRO A 122 -16.05 20.50 6.42
CA PRO A 122 -15.34 19.27 6.73
C PRO A 122 -15.63 18.19 5.69
N ILE A 123 -14.70 17.24 5.52
CA ILE A 123 -14.88 16.06 4.67
C ILE A 123 -14.86 14.82 5.56
N THR A 124 -15.98 14.08 5.60
CA THR A 124 -16.08 12.85 6.40
C THR A 124 -15.92 11.63 5.51
N LEU A 125 -15.05 10.71 5.91
CA LEU A 125 -14.73 9.49 5.16
C LEU A 125 -15.01 8.28 6.03
N LYS A 126 -15.57 7.24 5.38
CA LYS A 126 -15.72 5.91 5.97
C LYS A 126 -14.50 5.06 5.62
N ALA A 127 -14.08 4.21 6.55
CA ALA A 127 -12.90 3.39 6.43
C ALA A 127 -13.10 2.04 7.14
N LYS A 128 -12.07 1.19 7.09
CA LYS A 128 -11.93 0.00 7.92
C LYS A 128 -10.56 -0.02 8.56
N ASN A 129 -10.49 -0.61 9.76
CA ASN A 129 -9.26 -0.97 10.47
C ASN A 129 -8.21 0.15 10.56
N LEU A 130 -8.62 1.41 10.66
CA LEU A 130 -7.69 2.53 10.82
C LEU A 130 -6.82 2.35 12.08
N PRO A 131 -5.48 2.51 11.99
CA PRO A 131 -4.61 2.47 13.16
C PRO A 131 -4.86 3.61 14.14
N GLN A 132 -4.72 3.31 15.42
CA GLN A 132 -4.56 4.34 16.44
C GLN A 132 -3.07 4.72 16.51
N PRO A 133 -2.66 5.95 16.17
CA PRO A 133 -1.27 6.35 16.27
C PRO A 133 -0.69 6.06 17.66
N GLN A 134 0.48 5.41 17.70
CA GLN A 134 1.18 5.04 18.93
C GLN A 134 1.99 6.22 19.48
N SER A 135 2.59 6.06 20.66
CA SER A 135 3.51 7.04 21.24
C SER A 135 4.59 7.47 20.24
N GLY A 136 4.71 8.77 20.01
CA GLY A 136 5.66 9.34 19.04
C GLY A 136 5.16 9.38 17.59
N GLN A 137 3.97 8.86 17.28
CA GLN A 137 3.37 8.93 15.95
C GLN A 137 2.38 10.10 15.85
N ARG A 138 2.41 10.82 14.72
CA ARG A 138 1.47 11.93 14.46
C ARG A 138 0.11 11.42 14.00
N GLY A 139 -0.90 12.29 14.13
CA GLY A 139 -2.29 12.05 13.73
C GLY A 139 -2.49 11.91 12.23
N TYR A 140 -3.76 11.96 11.82
CA TYR A 140 -4.17 11.84 10.42
C TYR A 140 -4.16 13.21 9.73
N GLU A 141 -3.94 13.20 8.43
CA GLU A 141 -4.04 14.34 7.53
C GLU A 141 -4.71 13.89 6.23
N CYS A 142 -5.49 14.77 5.62
CA CYS A 142 -6.01 14.61 4.28
C CYS A 142 -5.17 15.45 3.32
N ILE A 143 -4.69 14.82 2.25
CA ILE A 143 -3.93 15.47 1.19
C ILE A 143 -4.80 15.47 -0.06
N LEU A 144 -5.05 16.66 -0.60
CA LEU A 144 -5.76 16.87 -1.86
C LEU A 144 -4.76 17.46 -2.87
N ASN A 145 -4.59 16.82 -4.02
CA ASN A 145 -3.71 17.32 -5.08
C ASN A 145 -4.52 18.10 -6.12
N ILE A 146 -4.52 19.43 -6.01
CA ILE A 146 -5.32 20.33 -6.84
C ILE A 146 -4.39 21.04 -7.83
N GLN A 147 -4.49 20.71 -9.13
CA GLN A 147 -3.68 21.33 -10.20
C GLN A 147 -2.15 21.32 -9.93
N GLY A 148 -1.65 20.28 -9.24
CA GLY A 148 -0.23 20.15 -8.87
C GLY A 148 0.13 20.84 -7.54
N SER A 149 -0.81 21.49 -6.87
CA SER A 149 -0.67 22.01 -5.51
C SER A 149 -1.25 21.02 -4.50
N GLU A 150 -0.41 20.55 -3.58
CA GLU A 150 -0.85 19.70 -2.46
C GLU A 150 -1.40 20.54 -1.31
N GLN A 151 -2.68 20.32 -0.99
CA GLN A 151 -3.33 20.89 0.18
C GLN A 151 -3.37 19.85 1.30
N ARG A 152 -2.63 20.11 2.39
CA ARG A 152 -2.56 19.23 3.57
C ARG A 152 -3.45 19.77 4.68
N VAL A 153 -4.42 18.98 5.10
CA VAL A 153 -5.43 19.36 6.10
C VAL A 153 -5.41 18.36 7.24
N PRO A 154 -5.24 18.78 8.50
CA PRO A 154 -5.34 17.88 9.64
C PRO A 154 -6.68 17.14 9.66
N ALA A 155 -6.66 15.88 10.11
CA ALA A 155 -7.84 15.04 10.17
C ALA A 155 -7.95 14.33 11.53
N LEU A 156 -9.19 14.13 11.97
CA LEU A 156 -9.50 13.44 13.21
C LEU A 156 -10.03 12.04 12.92
N ARG A 157 -9.40 11.04 13.54
CA ARG A 157 -9.90 9.67 13.55
C ARG A 157 -10.86 9.50 14.71
N PHE A 158 -12.15 9.29 14.43
CA PHE A 158 -13.15 9.04 15.48
C PHE A 158 -13.07 7.62 16.01
N ASN A 159 -12.86 6.64 15.13
CA ASN A 159 -12.81 5.22 15.46
C ASN A 159 -12.08 4.44 14.35
N SER A 160 -12.10 3.12 14.38
CA SER A 160 -11.42 2.28 13.37
C SER A 160 -12.06 2.39 11.98
N SER A 161 -13.25 2.99 11.84
CA SER A 161 -14.04 3.02 10.62
C SER A 161 -14.42 4.42 10.12
N SER A 162 -13.94 5.49 10.75
CA SER A 162 -14.29 6.86 10.37
C SER A 162 -13.15 7.84 10.64
N VAL A 163 -12.89 8.70 9.66
CA VAL A 163 -11.95 9.82 9.74
C VAL A 163 -12.60 11.07 9.11
N GLN A 164 -12.30 12.25 9.63
CA GLN A 164 -12.82 13.50 9.11
C GLN A 164 -11.71 14.54 8.98
N CYS A 165 -11.54 15.05 7.76
CA CYS A 165 -10.69 16.20 7.48
C CYS A 165 -11.32 17.45 8.13
N GLN A 166 -10.50 18.26 8.79
CA GLN A 166 -10.96 19.48 9.45
C GLN A 166 -11.56 20.50 8.48
N ASN A 167 -12.24 21.49 9.06
CA ASN A 167 -12.86 22.59 8.34
C ASN A 167 -11.80 23.38 7.55
N THR A 168 -11.91 23.35 6.23
CA THR A 168 -11.12 24.21 5.33
C THR A 168 -11.95 24.57 4.10
N SER A 169 -11.53 25.60 3.39
CA SER A 169 -11.98 25.86 2.02
C SER A 169 -10.91 25.41 1.04
N TYR A 170 -11.33 25.13 -0.20
CA TYR A 170 -10.44 24.79 -1.31
C TYR A 170 -10.79 25.66 -2.52
N SER A 171 -9.80 25.90 -3.38
CA SER A 171 -9.98 26.63 -4.62
C SER A 171 -9.07 26.07 -5.72
N TYR A 172 -9.43 26.35 -6.97
CA TYR A 172 -8.63 26.02 -8.15
C TYR A 172 -8.78 27.14 -9.19
N GLU A 173 -7.76 27.33 -10.01
CA GLU A 173 -7.70 28.39 -11.01
C GLU A 173 -8.57 28.08 -12.24
N GLY A 174 -9.08 29.13 -12.87
CA GLY A 174 -9.93 29.05 -14.07
C GLY A 174 -11.43 28.88 -13.76
N MET A 175 -12.30 29.44 -14.61
CA MET A 175 -13.77 29.32 -14.51
C MET A 175 -14.37 28.35 -15.53
N GLU A 176 -13.53 27.70 -16.35
CA GLU A 176 -13.96 26.83 -17.44
C GLU A 176 -14.48 25.47 -16.97
N ILE A 177 -14.05 25.02 -15.79
CA ILE A 177 -14.43 23.73 -15.22
C ILE A 177 -15.36 23.97 -14.03
N ASN A 178 -16.60 23.53 -14.14
CA ASN A 178 -17.57 23.60 -13.04
C ASN A 178 -17.35 22.51 -11.99
N ASN A 179 -16.91 21.31 -12.37
CA ASN A 179 -16.69 20.18 -11.46
C ASN A 179 -15.33 19.54 -11.73
N LEU A 180 -14.40 19.71 -10.78
CA LEU A 180 -13.05 19.18 -10.85
C LEU A 180 -12.91 17.98 -9.90
N PRO A 181 -12.70 16.75 -10.41
CA PRO A 181 -12.36 15.60 -9.59
C PRO A 181 -10.90 15.67 -9.13
N VAL A 182 -10.69 15.63 -7.82
CA VAL A 182 -9.40 15.73 -7.15
C VAL A 182 -9.12 14.43 -6.41
N GLU A 183 -7.90 13.91 -6.55
CA GLU A 183 -7.45 12.74 -5.80
C GLU A 183 -7.29 13.08 -4.32
N LEU A 184 -7.77 12.18 -3.47
CA LEU A 184 -7.72 12.29 -2.03
C LEU A 184 -6.86 11.17 -1.45
N THR A 185 -5.81 11.57 -0.73
CA THR A 185 -4.94 10.66 0.00
C THR A 185 -5.08 10.95 1.49
N VAL A 186 -5.44 9.93 2.27
CA VAL A 186 -5.42 10.02 3.72
C VAL A 186 -4.09 9.48 4.21
N VAL A 187 -3.34 10.32 4.93
CA VAL A 187 -2.05 9.94 5.49
C VAL A 187 -2.10 10.01 7.01
N TRP A 188 -1.23 9.29 7.67
CA TRP A 188 -0.98 9.44 9.10
C TRP A 188 0.52 9.35 9.37
N ASN A 189 0.94 9.83 10.53
CA ASN A 189 2.37 9.96 10.87
C ASN A 189 3.20 10.75 9.82
N GLY A 190 2.54 11.60 9.02
CA GLY A 190 3.12 12.43 7.97
C GLY A 190 3.29 11.78 6.60
N HIS A 191 3.54 10.48 6.51
CA HIS A 191 3.88 9.79 5.25
C HIS A 191 3.31 8.37 5.09
N PHE A 192 2.55 7.86 6.06
CA PHE A 192 1.91 6.55 5.94
C PHE A 192 0.56 6.71 5.26
N ASN A 193 0.48 6.28 4.01
CA ASN A 193 -0.73 6.40 3.20
C ASN A 193 -1.72 5.28 3.58
N ILE A 194 -3.00 5.60 3.72
CA ILE A 194 -4.05 4.60 3.87
C ILE A 194 -4.50 4.12 2.49
N ASP A 195 -4.68 2.81 2.35
CA ASP A 195 -5.08 2.21 1.07
C ASP A 195 -6.45 2.76 0.63
N ASN A 196 -6.54 3.20 -0.63
CA ASN A 196 -7.77 3.72 -1.22
C ASN A 196 -8.18 2.87 -2.45
N PRO A 197 -8.60 1.61 -2.25
CA PRO A 197 -8.90 0.70 -3.35
C PRO A 197 -10.06 1.18 -4.23
N ALA A 198 -10.99 1.95 -3.67
CA ALA A 198 -12.10 2.54 -4.41
C ALA A 198 -11.70 3.80 -5.22
N GLN A 199 -10.45 4.27 -5.08
CA GLN A 199 -9.95 5.51 -5.68
C GLN A 199 -10.92 6.69 -5.46
N ASN A 200 -11.40 6.83 -4.23
CA ASN A 200 -12.35 7.89 -3.87
C ASN A 200 -11.76 9.27 -4.23
N LYS A 201 -12.57 10.11 -4.88
CA LYS A 201 -12.20 11.47 -5.29
C LYS A 201 -13.08 12.51 -4.62
N VAL A 202 -12.51 13.69 -4.39
CA VAL A 202 -13.25 14.88 -3.97
C VAL A 202 -13.59 15.70 -5.20
N HIS A 203 -14.85 16.05 -5.36
CA HIS A 203 -15.34 16.86 -6.46
C HIS A 203 -15.48 18.30 -6.01
N LEU A 204 -14.52 19.14 -6.41
CA LEU A 204 -14.58 20.58 -6.18
C LEU A 204 -15.50 21.20 -7.23
N TYR A 205 -16.49 21.98 -6.80
CA TYR A 205 -17.41 22.62 -7.73
C TYR A 205 -17.63 24.10 -7.46
N LYS A 206 -17.85 24.88 -8.53
CA LYS A 206 -18.09 26.33 -8.48
C LYS A 206 -19.57 26.63 -8.74
N CYS A 207 -20.28 27.13 -7.73
CA CYS A 207 -21.64 27.64 -7.93
C CYS A 207 -21.60 28.85 -8.88
N GLY A 208 -22.32 28.79 -10.01
CA GLY A 208 -22.44 29.91 -10.97
C GLY A 208 -21.42 29.91 -12.11
N ALA A 209 -20.41 29.03 -12.09
CA ALA A 209 -19.54 28.85 -13.25
C ALA A 209 -20.39 28.31 -14.43
N MET A 210 -20.38 29.03 -15.55
CA MET A 210 -21.10 28.68 -16.79
C MET A 210 -22.64 28.77 -16.74
N ARG A 211 -23.24 29.37 -15.70
CA ARG A 211 -24.70 29.61 -15.65
C ARG A 211 -25.01 31.05 -15.25
N GLU A 212 -25.35 31.88 -16.23
CA GLU A 212 -25.77 33.28 -16.03
C GLU A 212 -27.27 33.42 -15.73
N SER A 213 -28.05 32.34 -15.84
CA SER A 213 -29.50 32.35 -15.62
C SER A 213 -29.96 31.22 -14.68
N CYS A 214 -31.09 31.45 -14.00
CA CYS A 214 -31.67 30.58 -12.97
C CYS A 214 -32.38 29.31 -13.50
N GLY A 215 -32.19 28.96 -14.77
CA GLY A 215 -32.88 27.88 -15.47
C GLY A 215 -32.49 26.46 -15.05
#